data_AF-A0A373DIT7-F1
#
_entry.id   AF-A0A373DIT7-F1
#
_cell.length_a   1.000
_cell.length_b   1.000
_cell.length_c   1.000
_cell.angle_alpha   90.00
_cell.angle_beta   90.00
_cell.angle_gamma   90.00
#
_symmetry.space_group_name_H-M   'P 1'
#
loop_
_entity.id
_entity.type
_entity.pdbx_description
1 polymer ?
#
loop_
_entity_poly.entity_id
_entity_poly.type
_entity_poly.pdbx_seq_one_letter_code
_entity_poly.pdbx_strand_id
1 'polypeptide(L)' 'MTPRSVACELPEQDNPGEATLLVVEGAVRFLNLDTGSVHELRAGDLLEVPAARRAVEADEESLLLLTFVLH' A
#
# COMPACT_ATOMS: atom_id res chain seq x y z
N MET A 1 -3.86 -12.95 -25.61
CA MET A 1 -3.16 -13.40 -24.40
C MET A 1 -3.22 -12.23 -23.43
N THR A 2 -4.20 -12.20 -22.55
CA THR A 2 -4.27 -11.17 -21.50
C THR A 2 -3.13 -11.43 -20.53
N PRO A 3 -2.30 -10.43 -20.17
CA PRO A 3 -1.30 -10.63 -19.14
C PRO A 3 -2.03 -11.05 -17.86
N ARG A 4 -1.56 -12.15 -17.27
CA ARG A 4 -2.04 -12.66 -15.99
C ARG A 4 -1.66 -11.63 -14.95
N SER A 5 -2.64 -10.94 -14.36
CA SER A 5 -2.46 -10.11 -13.17
C SER A 5 -1.67 -10.92 -12.14
N VAL A 6 -0.44 -10.50 -11.87
CA VAL A 6 0.35 -11.07 -10.78
C VAL A 6 -0.09 -10.31 -9.54
N ALA A 7 -1.06 -10.86 -8.81
CA ALA A 7 -1.43 -10.33 -7.50
C ALA A 7 -0.20 -10.47 -6.60
N CYS A 8 0.41 -9.34 -6.26
CA CYS A 8 1.55 -9.27 -5.36
C CYS A 8 1.08 -8.56 -4.09
N GLU A 9 1.21 -9.24 -2.96
CA GLU A 9 0.81 -8.73 -1.65
C GLU A 9 2.06 -8.40 -0.86
N LEU A 10 2.12 -7.19 -0.29
CA LEU A 10 2.99 -6.94 0.84
C LEU A 10 2.25 -7.47 2.09
N PRO A 11 2.72 -8.57 2.69
CA PRO A 11 2.01 -9.22 3.79
C PRO A 11 1.90 -8.30 4.99
N GLU A 12 1.02 -8.63 5.93
CA GLU A 12 0.74 -7.85 7.12
C GLU A 12 2.01 -7.26 7.77
N GLN A 13 2.07 -5.93 7.84
CA GLN A 13 3.16 -5.22 8.50
C GLN A 13 2.62 -4.43 9.68
N ASP A 14 3.24 -4.62 10.85
CA ASP A 14 3.10 -3.65 11.95
C ASP A 14 3.71 -2.32 11.51
N ASN A 15 2.96 -1.23 11.68
CA ASN A 15 3.46 0.11 11.44
C ASN A 15 4.05 0.68 12.74
N PRO A 16 5.37 0.88 12.84
CA PRO A 16 6.02 1.33 14.07
C PRO A 16 5.70 2.80 14.45
N GLY A 17 4.97 3.56 13.63
CA GLY A 17 4.63 4.95 13.92
C GLY A 17 4.01 5.69 12.75
N GLU A 18 4.34 6.98 12.60
CA GLU A 18 3.96 7.78 11.44
C GLU A 18 4.69 7.26 10.18
N ALA A 19 3.92 6.98 9.14
CA ALA A 19 4.45 6.50 7.87
C ALA A 19 3.70 7.11 6.70
N THR A 20 4.33 7.12 5.53
CA THR A 20 3.71 7.56 4.29
C THR A 20 3.95 6.56 3.18
N LEU A 21 2.97 6.41 2.30
CA LEU A 21 3.04 5.58 1.11
C LEU A 21 2.78 6.46 -0.12
N LEU A 22 3.74 6.48 -1.03
CA LEU A 22 3.63 7.11 -2.34
C LEU A 22 3.55 6.04 -3.42
N VAL A 23 2.57 6.13 -4.30
CA VAL A 23 2.56 5.31 -5.52
C VAL A 23 3.38 6.04 -6.59
N VAL A 24 4.51 5.45 -6.98
CA VAL A 24 5.39 6.02 -8.01
C VAL A 24 4.89 5.64 -9.40
N GLU A 25 4.46 4.38 -9.56
CA GLU A 25 3.92 3.84 -10.80
C GLU A 25 2.87 2.76 -10.49
N GLY A 26 1.88 2.59 -11.38
CA GLY A 26 0.81 1.60 -11.25
C GLY A 26 -0.33 2.05 -10.32
N ALA A 27 -1.05 1.08 -9.79
CA ALA A 27 -2.21 1.26 -8.93
C ALA A 27 -2.30 0.13 -7.90
N VAL A 28 -2.65 0.51 -6.67
CA VAL A 28 -2.70 -0.41 -5.52
C VAL A 28 -3.90 -0.14 -4.64
N ARG A 29 -4.28 -1.16 -3.87
CA ARG A 29 -5.29 -1.07 -2.81
C ARG A 29 -4.57 -1.15 -1.47
N PHE A 30 -4.73 -0.13 -0.63
CA PHE A 30 -4.27 -0.11 0.75
C PHE A 30 -5.39 -0.57 1.66
N LEU A 31 -5.12 -1.58 2.49
CA LEU A 31 -6.09 -2.14 3.44
C LEU A 31 -5.66 -1.77 4.85
N ASN A 32 -6.53 -1.05 5.57
CA ASN A 32 -6.42 -0.90 7.01
C ASN A 32 -7.13 -2.09 7.66
N LEU A 33 -6.37 -3.01 8.25
CA LEU A 33 -6.90 -4.27 8.78
C LEU A 33 -7.56 -4.10 10.15
N ASP A 34 -7.32 -2.98 10.84
CA ASP A 34 -7.97 -2.69 12.12
C ASP A 34 -9.35 -2.08 11.92
N THR A 35 -9.55 -1.27 10.88
CA THR A 35 -10.86 -0.67 10.55
C THR A 35 -11.61 -1.39 9.43
N GLY A 36 -10.94 -2.26 8.67
CA GLY A 36 -11.45 -2.88 7.44
C GLY A 36 -11.61 -1.90 6.27
N SER A 37 -11.07 -0.68 6.37
CA SER A 37 -11.17 0.32 5.32
C SER A 37 -10.21 0.05 4.17
N VAL A 38 -10.66 0.29 2.94
CA VAL A 38 -9.86 0.12 1.72
C VAL A 38 -9.72 1.46 1.03
N HIS A 39 -8.49 1.79 0.62
CA HIS A 39 -8.17 3.00 -0.13
C HIS A 39 -7.53 2.60 -1.46
N GLU A 40 -8.11 3.07 -2.57
CA GLU A 40 -7.51 2.91 -3.90
C GLU A 40 -6.53 4.05 -4.15
N LEU A 41 -5.30 3.71 -4.53
CA LEU A 41 -4.23 4.66 -4.80
C LEU A 41 -3.65 4.41 -6.19
N ARG A 42 -3.31 5.50 -6.88
CA ARG A 42 -2.74 5.50 -8.23
C ARG A 42 -1.45 6.31 -8.25
N ALA A 43 -0.67 6.16 -9.32
CA ALA A 43 0.56 6.92 -9.52
C ALA A 43 0.39 8.42 -9.21
N GLY A 44 1.22 8.92 -8.29
CA GLY A 44 1.20 10.29 -7.77
C GLY A 44 0.45 10.46 -6.44
N ASP A 45 -0.38 9.50 -6.04
CA ASP A 45 -1.10 9.57 -4.76
C ASP A 45 -0.14 9.35 -3.58
N LEU A 46 -0.26 10.21 -2.58
CA LEU A 46 0.43 10.12 -1.30
C LEU A 46 -0.60 9.86 -0.19
N LEU A 47 -0.43 8.75 0.51
CA LEU A 47 -1.25 8.38 1.67
C LEU A 47 -0.43 8.52 2.95
N GLU A 48 -0.94 9.29 3.90
CA GLU A 48 -0.52 9.17 5.31
C GLU A 48 -1.05 7.85 5.86
N VAL A 49 -0.13 6.99 6.28
CA VAL A 49 -0.44 5.64 6.74
C VAL A 49 -0.72 5.69 8.25
N PRO A 50 -1.94 5.33 8.68
CA PRO A 50 -2.26 5.24 10.10
C PRO A 50 -1.37 4.22 10.82
N ALA A 51 -1.16 4.41 12.13
CA ALA A 51 -0.56 3.41 13.00
C ALA A 51 -1.54 2.25 13.24
N ALA A 52 -1.70 1.39 12.23
CA ALA A 52 -2.62 0.27 12.18
C ALA A 52 -1.98 -0.89 11.43
N ARG A 53 -2.49 -2.11 11.67
CA ARG A 53 -2.15 -3.27 10.83
C ARG A 53 -2.62 -3.03 9.41
N ARG A 54 -1.77 -3.37 8.44
CA ARG A 54 -2.02 -3.04 7.03
C ARG A 54 -1.51 -4.09 6.07
N ALA A 55 -2.16 -4.13 4.92
CA ALA A 55 -1.71 -4.85 3.72
C ALA A 55 -1.78 -3.94 2.50
N VAL A 56 -0.99 -4.25 1.48
CA VAL A 56 -1.07 -3.58 0.17
C VAL A 56 -1.19 -4.64 -0.91
N GLU A 57 -2.24 -4.51 -1.71
CA GLU A 57 -2.53 -5.39 -2.84
C GLU A 57 -2.30 -4.62 -4.14
N ALA A 58 -1.59 -5.23 -5.09
CA ALA A 58 -1.42 -4.71 -6.44
C ALA A 58 -2.04 -5.67 -7.46
N ASP A 59 -2.95 -5.16 -8.29
CA ASP A 59 -3.58 -5.91 -9.39
C ASP A 59 -2.78 -5.79 -10.71
N GLU A 60 -1.78 -4.89 -10.74
CA GLU A 60 -0.85 -4.65 -11.84
C GLU A 60 0.59 -4.42 -11.34
N GLU A 61 1.57 -4.44 -12.25
CA GLU A 61 2.95 -4.08 -11.91
C GLU A 61 2.99 -2.65 -11.34
N SER A 62 3.46 -2.52 -10.11
CA SER A 62 3.40 -1.27 -9.35
C SER A 62 4.70 -1.01 -8.62
N LEU A 63 5.07 0.27 -8.52
CA LEU A 63 6.23 0.74 -7.77
C LEU A 63 5.76 1.68 -6.66
N LEU A 64 6.12 1.36 -5.43
CA LEU A 64 5.72 2.12 -4.24
C LEU A 64 6.95 2.57 -3.46
N LEU A 65 6.88 3.77 -2.88
CA LEU A 65 7.81 4.23 -1.87
C LEU A 65 7.11 4.29 -0.52
N LEU A 66 7.67 3.60 0.46
CA LEU A 66 7.17 3.53 1.81
C LEU A 66 8.24 4.08 2.76
N THR A 67 7.88 5.09 3.54
CA THR A 67 8.78 5.73 4.51
C THR A 67 8.16 5.73 5.89
N PHE A 68 8.99 5.54 6.91
CA PHE A 68 8.61 5.51 8.30
C PHE A 68 9.52 6.42 9.12
N VAL A 69 8.98 7.02 10.17
CA VAL A 69 9.78 7.65 11.21
C VAL A 69 10.21 6.57 12.21
N LEU A 70 11.52 6.43 12.42
CA LEU A 70 12.08 5.59 13.48
C LEU A 70 12.17 6.41 14.76
N HIS A 71 11.50 5.97 15.82
CA HIS A 71 11.56 6.56 17.16
C HIS A 71 12.43 5.72 18.11
#